data_AF-A0A925IKD3-F1
#
_entry.id   AF-A0A925IKD3-F1
#
_cell.length_a   1.000
_cell.length_b   1.000
_cell.length_c   1.000
_cell.angle_alpha   90.00
_cell.angle_beta   90.00
_cell.angle_gamma   90.00
#
_symmetry.space_group_name_H-M   'P 1'
#
loop_
_entity.id
_entity.type
_entity.pdbx_description
1 polymer ?
#
loop_
_entity_poly.entity_id
_entity_poly.type
_entity_poly.pdbx_seq_one_letter_code
_entity_poly.pdbx_strand_id
1 'polypeptide(L)'
;MKKTAVILFLLTGLMTAVFVACSKNDSEKSTTVKIRLTDNPVLADEINVDIQQVRVKFSDDSLQGWADLSTYAGVYDLLGLQNGMDTLLAVGTIPADEVKEIRLMLGTNNSIKVNGIVYPLNIPSGSESGLKIKVNKKMNGTLDSLLIDFDAALSIHQTGAGTYQLKPVLKIK
;
A
#
# COMPACT_ATOMS: atom_id res chain seq x y z
N MET A 1 -22.90 27.51 -83.74
CA MET A 1 -23.04 26.08 -84.11
C MET A 1 -22.52 25.24 -82.95
N LYS A 2 -23.37 24.31 -82.45
CA LYS A 2 -23.07 22.97 -81.87
C LYS A 2 -21.98 22.89 -80.77
N LYS A 3 -22.13 22.25 -79.61
CA LYS A 3 -23.14 21.38 -78.97
C LYS A 3 -22.68 21.21 -77.50
N THR A 4 -23.64 21.26 -76.58
CA THR A 4 -23.76 20.51 -75.31
C THR A 4 -22.56 19.74 -74.72
N ALA A 5 -22.32 19.92 -73.42
CA ALA A 5 -22.45 18.84 -72.42
C ALA A 5 -22.51 19.41 -70.99
N VAL A 6 -23.60 19.07 -70.30
CA VAL A 6 -23.84 19.26 -68.87
C VAL A 6 -23.33 18.00 -68.16
N ILE A 7 -22.40 18.12 -67.21
CA ILE A 7 -22.09 17.11 -66.19
C ILE A 7 -21.63 17.89 -64.94
N LEU A 8 -22.55 18.18 -64.02
CA LEU A 8 -22.91 17.41 -62.83
C LEU A 8 -21.98 17.70 -61.63
N PHE A 9 -22.56 18.41 -60.68
CA PHE A 9 -22.16 18.64 -59.28
C PHE A 9 -21.27 17.53 -58.68
N LEU A 10 -20.19 17.94 -58.00
CA LEU A 10 -19.94 17.40 -56.66
C LEU A 10 -19.30 18.46 -55.76
N LEU A 11 -20.03 18.75 -54.70
CA LEU A 11 -19.80 19.78 -53.71
C LEU A 11 -18.56 19.43 -52.88
N THR A 12 -17.67 20.41 -52.75
CA THR A 12 -16.60 20.48 -51.76
C THR A 12 -17.14 20.22 -50.34
N GLY A 13 -16.52 19.29 -49.62
CA GLY A 13 -16.84 19.04 -48.21
C GLY A 13 -15.90 18.01 -47.61
N LEU A 14 -14.63 18.37 -47.39
CA LEU A 14 -13.72 17.60 -46.55
C LEU A 14 -14.17 17.80 -45.10
N MET A 15 -15.07 16.95 -44.63
CA MET A 15 -15.51 16.88 -43.25
C MET A 15 -14.37 16.29 -42.43
N THR A 16 -13.49 17.14 -41.91
CA THR A 16 -12.53 16.78 -40.87
C THR A 16 -13.31 16.43 -39.62
N ALA A 17 -13.39 15.13 -39.32
CA ALA A 17 -13.86 14.65 -38.03
C ALA A 17 -12.86 15.09 -36.96
N VAL A 18 -13.11 16.24 -36.35
CA VAL A 18 -12.46 16.63 -35.10
C VAL A 18 -13.03 15.70 -34.03
N PHE A 19 -12.33 14.61 -33.74
CA PHE A 19 -12.57 13.84 -32.52
C PHE A 19 -12.22 14.76 -31.35
N VAL A 20 -13.21 15.51 -30.87
CA VAL A 20 -13.17 16.11 -29.54
C VAL A 20 -13.28 14.92 -28.57
N ALA A 21 -12.12 14.37 -28.22
CA ALA A 21 -11.99 13.56 -27.03
C ALA A 21 -12.29 14.50 -25.86
N CYS A 22 -13.54 14.46 -25.36
CA CYS A 22 -13.86 15.02 -24.06
C CYS A 22 -12.97 14.30 -23.04
N SER A 23 -11.90 14.96 -22.60
CA SER A 23 -11.31 14.66 -21.31
C SER A 23 -12.40 14.94 -20.29
N LYS A 24 -12.98 13.89 -19.71
CA LYS A 24 -13.73 14.06 -18.47
C LYS A 24 -12.73 14.61 -17.46
N ASN A 25 -12.78 15.92 -17.22
CA ASN A 25 -12.12 16.55 -16.09
C ASN A 25 -12.92 16.14 -14.84
N ASP A 26 -12.87 14.85 -14.51
CA ASP A 26 -13.07 14.42 -13.13
C ASP A 26 -11.84 14.97 -12.41
N SER A 27 -12.04 15.98 -11.57
CA SER A 27 -10.97 16.46 -10.71
C SER A 27 -10.45 15.25 -9.94
N GLU A 28 -9.23 14.80 -10.25
CA GLU A 28 -8.65 13.63 -9.61
C GLU A 28 -8.67 13.87 -8.11
N LYS A 29 -9.56 13.16 -7.40
CA LYS A 29 -9.68 13.30 -5.95
C LYS A 29 -8.42 12.71 -5.35
N SER A 30 -7.55 13.57 -4.83
CA SER A 30 -6.37 13.16 -4.11
C SER A 30 -6.66 13.03 -2.61
N THR A 31 -6.07 12.02 -1.98
CA THR A 31 -6.17 11.80 -0.53
C THR A 31 -4.79 11.71 0.10
N THR A 32 -4.53 12.48 1.16
CA THR A 32 -3.39 12.24 2.05
C THR A 32 -3.70 11.08 2.98
N VAL A 33 -2.88 10.05 2.95
CA VAL A 33 -3.02 8.84 3.77
C VAL A 33 -1.90 8.80 4.80
N LYS A 34 -2.26 8.54 6.06
CA LYS A 34 -1.35 8.18 7.14
C LYS A 34 -1.47 6.69 7.43
N ILE A 35 -0.33 6.01 7.48
CA ILE A 35 -0.26 4.60 7.86
C ILE A 35 0.32 4.51 9.26
N ARG A 36 -0.42 3.89 10.18
CA ARG A 36 -0.04 3.72 11.59
C ARG A 36 0.08 2.24 11.92
N LEU A 37 0.85 1.92 12.96
CA LEU A 37 1.09 0.56 13.43
C LEU A 37 0.78 0.45 14.93
N THR A 38 0.08 -0.62 15.30
CA THR A 38 -0.21 -1.05 16.67
C THR A 38 -0.11 -2.59 16.76
N ASP A 39 -0.09 -3.12 17.97
CA ASP A 39 -0.09 -4.56 18.26
C ASP A 39 -1.12 -4.89 19.35
N ASN A 40 -1.58 -6.14 19.37
CA ASN A 40 -2.35 -6.68 20.48
C ASN A 40 -1.41 -7.26 21.54
N PRO A 41 -1.84 -7.37 22.81
CA PRO A 41 -0.99 -7.93 23.85
C PRO A 41 -0.42 -9.31 23.51
N VAL A 42 0.90 -9.46 23.61
CA VAL A 42 1.64 -10.73 23.46
C VAL A 42 2.59 -10.94 24.63
N LEU A 43 2.79 -12.20 25.01
CA LEU A 43 3.76 -12.61 26.03
C LEU A 43 5.13 -12.90 25.39
N ALA A 44 5.96 -11.88 25.27
CA ALA A 44 7.37 -11.95 24.89
C ALA A 44 8.16 -10.85 25.62
N ASP A 45 9.51 -10.84 25.52
CA ASP A 45 10.30 -9.74 26.09
C ASP A 45 10.38 -8.56 25.11
N GLU A 46 10.68 -8.83 23.83
CA GLU A 46 10.76 -7.84 22.74
C GLU A 46 10.46 -8.53 21.40
N ILE A 47 9.79 -7.84 20.47
CA ILE A 47 9.60 -8.31 19.08
C ILE A 47 9.90 -7.15 18.13
N ASN A 48 11.03 -7.24 17.46
CA ASN A 48 11.59 -6.19 16.63
C ASN A 48 11.34 -6.49 15.15
N VAL A 49 10.63 -5.59 14.46
CA VAL A 49 10.36 -5.67 13.02
C VAL A 49 11.02 -4.50 12.31
N ASP A 50 11.88 -4.82 11.34
CA ASP A 50 12.62 -3.86 10.54
C ASP A 50 11.76 -3.44 9.33
N ILE A 51 11.19 -2.23 9.36
CA ILE A 51 10.33 -1.69 8.31
C ILE A 51 11.12 -0.66 7.50
N GLN A 52 11.23 -0.90 6.20
CA GLN A 52 12.04 -0.08 5.30
C GLN A 52 11.22 0.79 4.34
N GLN A 53 10.05 0.30 3.91
CA GLN A 53 9.20 1.04 2.98
C GLN A 53 7.73 0.71 3.18
N VAL A 54 6.86 1.71 3.06
CA VAL A 54 5.42 1.53 2.96
C VAL A 54 4.96 1.96 1.57
N ARG A 55 4.24 1.06 0.90
CA ARG A 55 3.62 1.31 -0.41
C ARG A 55 2.12 1.09 -0.31
N VAL A 56 1.37 1.86 -1.08
CA VAL A 56 -0.10 1.79 -1.14
C VAL A 56 -0.53 1.51 -2.57
N LYS A 57 -1.38 0.49 -2.75
CA LYS A 57 -2.11 0.26 -3.99
C LYS A 57 -3.44 0.98 -3.93
N PHE A 58 -3.73 1.82 -4.91
CA PHE A 58 -4.97 2.60 -5.01
C PHE A 58 -5.75 2.35 -6.30
N SER A 59 -5.13 1.74 -7.31
CA SER A 59 -5.80 1.30 -8.55
C SER A 59 -5.39 -0.12 -8.92
N ASP A 60 -6.25 -0.84 -9.65
CA ASP A 60 -5.93 -2.18 -10.14
C ASP A 60 -5.02 -2.19 -11.38
N ASP A 61 -4.71 -1.01 -11.92
CA ASP A 61 -3.66 -0.81 -12.92
C ASP A 61 -2.30 -1.29 -12.36
N SER A 62 -1.70 -2.27 -13.04
CA SER A 62 -0.44 -2.88 -12.63
C SER A 62 0.79 -2.00 -12.84
N LEU A 63 0.69 -0.94 -13.65
CA LEU A 63 1.78 -0.02 -13.98
C LEU A 63 1.71 1.28 -13.17
N GLN A 64 0.51 1.78 -12.87
CA GLN A 64 0.32 3.10 -12.25
C GLN A 64 -0.51 3.07 -10.97
N GLY A 65 -0.90 1.89 -10.47
CA GLY A 65 -1.78 1.77 -9.30
C GLY A 65 -1.10 1.79 -7.94
N TRP A 66 0.20 2.10 -7.86
CA TRP A 66 0.99 2.09 -6.63
C TRP A 66 1.61 3.46 -6.33
N ALA A 67 1.61 3.84 -5.05
CA ALA A 67 2.35 4.98 -4.53
C ALA A 67 3.29 4.55 -3.41
N ASP A 68 4.51 5.05 -3.45
CA ASP A 68 5.44 4.94 -2.33
C ASP A 68 5.18 6.10 -1.37
N LEU A 69 5.04 5.81 -0.09
CA LEU A 69 4.81 6.83 0.93
C LEU A 69 6.14 7.27 1.55
N SER A 70 6.20 8.49 2.06
CA SER A 70 7.31 8.96 2.90
C SER A 70 7.33 8.15 4.18
N THR A 71 8.19 7.15 4.22
CA THR A 71 8.25 6.13 5.27
C THR A 71 9.28 6.53 6.33
N TYR A 72 8.88 6.43 7.59
CA TYR A 72 9.78 6.47 8.74
C TYR A 72 10.41 5.08 8.85
N ALA A 73 11.47 4.82 8.11
CA ALA A 73 12.14 3.52 8.14
C ALA A 73 12.84 3.29 9.49
N GLY A 74 12.82 2.06 9.99
CA GLY A 74 13.44 1.71 11.26
C GLY A 74 13.01 0.36 11.81
N VAL A 75 13.62 -0.01 12.93
CA VAL A 75 13.27 -1.20 13.70
C VAL A 75 12.26 -0.82 14.77
N TYR A 76 11.10 -1.47 14.74
CA TYR A 76 9.99 -1.21 15.63
C TYR A 76 9.80 -2.38 16.59
N ASP A 77 9.90 -2.11 17.89
CA ASP A 77 9.48 -3.06 18.92
C ASP A 77 7.96 -3.05 19.05
N LEU A 78 7.32 -4.15 18.64
CA LEU A 78 5.86 -4.28 18.64
C LEU A 78 5.26 -4.25 20.04
N LEU A 79 6.02 -4.67 21.07
CA LEU A 79 5.51 -4.70 22.44
C LEU A 79 5.31 -3.29 23.00
N GLY A 80 6.08 -2.31 22.51
CA GLY A 80 5.88 -0.89 22.81
C GLY A 80 4.63 -0.29 22.17
N LEU A 81 3.98 -1.00 21.24
CA LEU A 81 2.83 -0.56 20.46
C LEU A 81 1.52 -1.24 20.91
N GLN A 82 1.48 -1.76 22.13
CA GLN A 82 0.31 -2.41 22.71
C GLN A 82 -0.54 -1.44 23.55
N ASN A 83 -1.68 -1.90 24.03
CA ASN A 83 -2.54 -1.17 24.98
C ASN A 83 -3.01 0.20 24.47
N GLY A 84 -3.30 0.28 23.17
CA GLY A 84 -3.78 1.51 22.52
C GLY A 84 -2.67 2.48 22.10
N MET A 85 -1.40 2.12 22.32
CA MET A 85 -0.26 2.83 21.74
C MET A 85 -0.14 2.51 20.26
N ASP A 86 0.23 3.50 19.46
CA ASP A 86 0.53 3.32 18.05
C ASP A 86 1.67 4.23 17.61
N THR A 87 2.17 4.02 16.40
CA THR A 87 3.21 4.85 15.79
C THR A 87 2.90 5.17 14.33
N LEU A 88 3.40 6.30 13.83
CA LEU A 88 3.28 6.68 12.42
C LEU A 88 4.38 5.99 11.61
N LEU A 89 3.99 5.11 10.69
CA LEU A 89 4.93 4.45 9.78
C LEU A 89 5.20 5.26 8.52
N ALA A 90 4.17 5.86 7.94
CA ALA A 90 4.32 6.60 6.70
C ALA A 90 3.19 7.61 6.45
N VAL A 91 3.49 8.59 5.60
CA VAL A 91 2.52 9.56 5.11
C VAL A 91 2.75 9.82 3.61
N GLY A 92 1.69 10.04 2.85
CA GLY A 92 1.80 10.46 1.46
C GLY A 92 0.45 10.75 0.84
N THR A 93 0.46 11.29 -0.38
CA THR A 93 -0.77 11.58 -1.14
C THR A 93 -0.93 10.57 -2.25
N ILE A 94 -2.14 10.01 -2.38
CA ILE A 94 -2.53 9.16 -3.51
C ILE A 94 -3.54 9.92 -4.40
N PRO A 95 -3.53 9.72 -5.73
CA PRO A 95 -4.47 10.35 -6.66
C PRO A 95 -5.80 9.59 -6.72
N ALA A 96 -6.29 9.15 -5.56
CA ALA A 96 -7.53 8.39 -5.44
C ALA A 96 -8.18 8.60 -4.07
N ASP A 97 -9.43 8.18 -3.95
CA ASP A 97 -10.18 8.11 -2.70
C ASP A 97 -10.37 6.65 -2.23
N GLU A 98 -9.53 5.72 -2.68
CA GLU A 98 -9.58 4.32 -2.28
C GLU A 98 -8.17 3.77 -2.02
N VAL A 99 -8.02 3.03 -0.92
CA VAL A 99 -6.85 2.20 -0.63
C VAL A 99 -7.23 0.74 -0.76
N LYS A 100 -6.63 0.04 -1.73
CA LYS A 100 -6.87 -1.39 -2.01
C LYS A 100 -5.93 -2.30 -1.23
N GLU A 101 -4.65 -1.95 -1.17
CA GLU A 101 -3.61 -2.75 -0.53
C GLU A 101 -2.57 -1.84 0.13
N ILE A 102 -2.02 -2.27 1.26
CA ILE A 102 -0.78 -1.72 1.82
C ILE A 102 0.28 -2.81 1.75
N ARG A 103 1.51 -2.40 1.43
CA ARG A 103 2.68 -3.27 1.43
C ARG A 103 3.77 -2.69 2.32
N LEU A 104 4.21 -3.47 3.31
CA LEU A 104 5.33 -3.15 4.18
C LEU A 104 6.55 -3.92 3.69
N MET A 105 7.53 -3.23 3.12
CA MET A 105 8.82 -3.84 2.77
C MET A 105 9.66 -3.92 4.04
N LEU A 106 10.20 -5.10 4.31
CA LEU A 106 10.98 -5.36 5.51
C LEU A 106 12.47 -5.34 5.23
N GLY A 107 13.25 -4.93 6.21
CA GLY A 107 14.69 -5.09 6.22
C GLY A 107 15.10 -6.44 6.81
N THR A 108 16.37 -6.59 7.14
CA THR A 108 16.95 -7.85 7.64
C THR A 108 17.02 -7.92 9.17
N ASN A 109 16.87 -6.80 9.88
CA ASN A 109 17.11 -6.71 11.32
C ASN A 109 15.89 -7.10 12.16
N ASN A 110 15.22 -8.19 11.80
CA ASN A 110 14.06 -8.70 12.53
C ASN A 110 14.50 -9.68 13.60
N SER A 111 14.01 -9.51 14.83
CA SER A 111 14.41 -10.35 15.96
C SER A 111 13.32 -10.49 17.01
N ILE A 112 13.44 -11.53 17.84
CA ILE A 112 12.65 -11.73 19.04
C ILE A 112 13.59 -11.93 20.22
N LYS A 113 13.24 -11.36 21.37
CA LYS A 113 13.92 -11.63 22.63
C LYS A 113 13.05 -12.49 23.53
N VAL A 114 13.63 -13.57 24.03
CA VAL A 114 12.96 -14.51 24.94
C VAL A 114 13.92 -14.86 26.06
N ASN A 115 13.50 -14.66 27.31
CA ASN A 115 14.31 -14.87 28.50
C ASN A 115 15.66 -14.14 28.42
N GLY A 116 15.64 -12.91 27.89
CA GLY A 116 16.85 -12.09 27.74
C GLY A 116 17.76 -12.45 26.57
N ILE A 117 17.51 -13.53 25.82
CA ILE A 117 18.31 -13.95 24.67
C ILE A 117 17.64 -13.50 23.37
N VAL A 118 18.40 -12.86 22.48
CA VAL A 118 17.93 -12.38 21.17
C VAL A 118 18.14 -13.46 20.11
N TYR A 119 17.09 -13.74 19.36
CA TYR A 119 17.08 -14.65 18.23
C TYR A 119 16.64 -13.94 16.95
N PRO A 120 17.24 -14.26 15.79
CA PRO A 120 16.76 -13.73 14.52
C PRO A 120 15.37 -14.28 14.18
N LEU A 121 14.52 -13.43 13.58
CA LEU A 121 13.22 -13.84 13.05
C LEU A 121 13.34 -14.16 11.56
N ASN A 122 13.17 -15.43 11.21
CA ASN A 122 13.14 -15.85 9.81
C ASN A 122 11.79 -15.48 9.17
N ILE A 123 11.82 -14.84 7.99
CA ILE A 123 10.64 -14.39 7.24
C ILE A 123 10.63 -15.10 5.88
N PRO A 124 9.89 -16.22 5.73
CA PRO A 124 10.04 -17.11 4.58
C PRO A 124 9.63 -16.50 3.23
N SER A 125 8.65 -15.58 3.23
CA SER A 125 8.06 -15.05 1.99
C SER A 125 7.90 -13.53 1.98
N GLY A 126 8.13 -12.87 3.11
CA GLY A 126 7.84 -11.45 3.31
C GLY A 126 9.03 -10.50 3.17
N SER A 127 10.28 -11.00 3.19
CA SER A 127 11.48 -10.17 3.09
C SER A 127 11.67 -9.57 1.69
N GLU A 128 11.46 -10.34 0.63
CA GLU A 128 11.60 -9.86 -0.76
C GLU A 128 10.32 -9.22 -1.30
N SER A 129 9.15 -9.79 -1.00
CA SER A 129 7.88 -9.35 -1.58
C SER A 129 7.12 -8.31 -0.73
N GLY A 130 7.57 -8.11 0.52
CA GLY A 130 6.90 -7.29 1.52
C GLY A 130 5.69 -7.98 2.17
N LEU A 131 5.27 -7.48 3.34
CA LEU A 131 4.04 -7.91 3.99
C LEU A 131 2.85 -7.22 3.33
N LYS A 132 1.96 -8.02 2.75
CA LYS A 132 0.77 -7.55 2.05
C LYS A 132 -0.43 -7.50 2.99
N ILE A 133 -1.10 -6.36 3.03
CA ILE A 133 -2.38 -6.16 3.74
C ILE A 133 -3.43 -5.73 2.73
N LYS A 134 -4.48 -6.54 2.56
CA LYS A 134 -5.66 -6.14 1.77
C LYS A 134 -6.51 -5.19 2.60
N VAL A 135 -6.94 -4.08 2.00
CA VAL A 135 -7.68 -3.01 2.68
C VAL A 135 -9.06 -2.81 2.05
N ASN A 136 -9.11 -2.47 0.76
CA ASN A 136 -10.34 -2.16 0.01
C ASN A 136 -11.26 -1.17 0.75
N LYS A 137 -10.70 -0.03 1.16
CA LYS A 137 -11.40 1.00 1.93
C LYS A 137 -11.46 2.30 1.14
N LYS A 138 -12.66 2.85 1.00
CA LYS A 138 -12.85 4.23 0.56
C LYS A 138 -12.41 5.19 1.67
N MET A 139 -11.74 6.24 1.25
CA MET A 139 -11.26 7.32 2.08
C MET A 139 -12.32 8.42 2.14
N ASN A 140 -12.49 9.01 3.31
CA ASN A 140 -13.53 9.96 3.67
C ASN A 140 -13.21 11.41 3.28
N GLY A 141 -11.98 11.73 2.87
CA GLY A 141 -11.65 13.10 2.45
C GLY A 141 -10.16 13.37 2.24
N THR A 142 -9.76 14.64 2.36
CA THR A 142 -8.41 15.13 2.03
C THR A 142 -7.31 14.47 2.88
N LEU A 143 -7.61 14.05 4.12
CA LEU A 143 -6.68 13.38 5.01
C LEU A 143 -7.36 12.26 5.77
N ASP A 144 -6.79 11.06 5.73
CA ASP A 144 -7.27 9.88 6.45
C ASP A 144 -6.12 9.06 7.02
N SER A 145 -6.44 8.24 8.02
CA SER A 145 -5.49 7.33 8.67
C SER A 145 -5.98 5.89 8.60
N LEU A 146 -5.04 4.98 8.33
CA LEU A 146 -5.24 3.54 8.40
C LEU A 146 -4.33 2.98 9.50
N LEU A 147 -4.95 2.31 10.47
CA LEU A 147 -4.24 1.66 11.57
C LEU A 147 -4.06 0.18 11.25
N ILE A 148 -2.81 -0.24 11.10
CA ILE A 148 -2.43 -1.64 10.94
C ILE A 148 -2.25 -2.23 12.34
N ASP A 149 -2.99 -3.30 12.60
CA ASP A 149 -2.81 -4.16 13.76
C ASP A 149 -1.95 -5.36 13.35
N PHE A 150 -0.72 -5.38 13.84
CA PHE A 150 0.20 -6.49 13.68
C PHE A 150 0.01 -7.40 14.87
N ASP A 151 -0.71 -8.51 14.71
CA ASP A 151 -1.00 -9.42 15.82
C ASP A 151 0.23 -10.29 16.08
N ALA A 152 1.15 -9.80 16.91
CA ALA A 152 2.44 -10.47 17.13
C ALA A 152 2.25 -11.85 17.79
N ALA A 153 1.25 -11.99 18.66
CA ALA A 153 0.89 -13.26 19.31
C ALA A 153 0.54 -14.37 18.31
N LEU A 154 -0.15 -14.02 17.22
CA LEU A 154 -0.48 -14.98 16.16
C LEU A 154 0.58 -15.06 15.07
N SER A 155 1.52 -14.10 15.03
CA SER A 155 2.50 -13.98 13.95
C SER A 155 3.81 -14.74 14.21
N ILE A 156 4.17 -14.96 15.46
CA ILE A 156 5.45 -15.57 15.83
C ILE A 156 5.29 -17.06 16.11
N HIS A 157 6.13 -17.87 15.48
CA HIS A 157 6.18 -19.31 15.71
C HIS A 157 7.59 -19.77 16.03
N GLN A 158 7.74 -20.50 17.13
CA GLN A 158 8.96 -21.26 17.39
C GLN A 158 8.91 -22.58 16.60
N THR A 159 9.87 -22.77 15.69
CA THR A 159 9.94 -23.97 14.82
C THR A 159 11.03 -24.95 15.23
N GLY A 160 11.87 -24.57 16.21
CA GLY A 160 12.91 -25.39 16.80
C GLY A 160 13.54 -24.70 18.00
N ALA A 161 14.52 -25.36 18.64
CA ALA A 161 15.25 -24.74 19.75
C ALA A 161 16.01 -23.50 19.27
N GLY A 162 15.63 -22.31 19.75
CA GLY A 162 16.22 -21.03 19.33
C GLY A 162 15.89 -20.58 17.90
N THR A 163 14.97 -21.28 17.22
CA THR A 163 14.56 -20.94 15.85
C THR A 163 13.15 -20.38 15.85
N TYR A 164 13.02 -19.14 15.38
CA TYR A 164 11.75 -18.42 15.33
C TYR A 164 11.45 -17.96 13.91
N GLN A 165 10.17 -18.01 13.56
CA GLN A 165 9.65 -17.65 12.25
C GLN A 165 8.53 -16.64 12.40
N LEU A 166 8.56 -15.62 11.55
CA LEU A 166 7.49 -14.65 11.42
C LEU A 166 6.56 -15.06 10.25
N LYS A 167 5.32 -15.43 10.59
CA LYS A 167 4.20 -15.61 9.67
C LYS A 167 3.13 -14.54 9.99
N PRO A 168 3.24 -13.34 9.39
CA PRO A 168 2.53 -12.18 9.89
C PRO A 168 1.01 -12.31 9.72
N VAL A 169 0.30 -11.97 10.79
CA VAL A 169 -1.14 -11.79 10.85
C VAL A 169 -1.42 -10.30 10.99
N LEU A 170 -1.88 -9.68 9.90
CA LEU A 170 -2.08 -8.24 9.79
C LEU A 170 -3.52 -7.93 9.44
N LYS A 171 -4.11 -6.94 10.11
CA LYS A 171 -5.45 -6.44 9.81
C LYS A 171 -5.54 -4.93 9.94
N ILE A 172 -6.52 -4.34 9.29
CA ILE A 172 -6.87 -2.93 9.47
C ILE A 172 -7.89 -2.84 10.61
N LYS A 173 -7.64 -1.94 11.57
CA LYS A 173 -8.59 -1.57 12.62
C LYS A 173 -9.52 -0.43 12.16
#